data_AF-A0A4Y8KPV5-F1
#
_entry.id   AF-A0A4Y8KPV5-F1
#
_cell.length_a   1.000
_cell.length_b   1.000
_cell.length_c   1.000
_cell.angle_alpha   90.00
_cell.angle_beta   90.00
_cell.angle_gamma   90.00
#
_symmetry.space_group_name_H-M   'P 1'
#
loop_
_entity.id
_entity.type
_entity.pdbx_description
1 polymer ?
#
loop_
_entity_poly.entity_id
_entity_poly.type
_entity_poly.pdbx_seq_one_letter_code
_entity_poly.pdbx_strand_id
1 'polypeptide(L)'
;MWKKQGPDASGGKFGVGVQVIVRLDRAQFPDSLADDPIGVIVAPGALTGSSFYVPTTVRETVWLVAFEEPFYGLDGSGPHESAKVPESRLQTTPEV
;
A
#
# COMPACT_ATOMS: atom_id res chain seq x y z
N MET A 1 -6.05 -2.83 -32.46
CA MET A 1 -5.10 -1.83 -31.91
C MET A 1 -5.53 -1.53 -30.48
N TRP A 2 -5.05 -2.30 -29.49
CA TRP A 2 -5.36 -2.01 -28.09
C TRP A 2 -4.45 -0.88 -27.61
N LYS A 3 -5.05 0.27 -27.28
CA LYS A 3 -4.33 1.34 -26.60
C LYS A 3 -3.94 0.83 -25.21
N LYS A 4 -2.64 0.82 -24.94
CA LYS A 4 -2.11 0.75 -23.57
C LYS A 4 -2.68 1.94 -22.82
N GLN A 5 -3.73 1.72 -22.05
CA GLN A 5 -4.08 2.62 -20.96
C GLN A 5 -2.91 2.49 -19.97
N GLY A 6 -1.92 3.37 -20.13
CA GLY A 6 -1.02 3.68 -19.04
C GLY A 6 -1.90 4.11 -17.87
N PRO A 7 -1.66 3.62 -16.65
CA PRO A 7 -2.49 3.92 -15.52
C PRO A 7 -2.51 5.43 -15.37
N ASP A 8 -3.72 5.95 -15.46
CA ASP A 8 -4.10 7.30 -15.11
C ASP A 8 -3.35 7.66 -13.83
N ALA A 9 -2.42 8.60 -13.95
CA ALA A 9 -1.94 9.37 -12.81
C ALA A 9 -3.16 10.18 -12.33
N SER A 10 -4.12 9.50 -11.70
CA SER A 10 -5.21 10.16 -11.02
C SER A 10 -4.55 11.09 -10.03
N GLY A 11 -4.81 12.39 -10.17
CA GLY A 11 -4.30 13.48 -9.33
C GLY A 11 -4.79 13.39 -7.88
N GLY A 12 -4.49 12.28 -7.23
CA GLY A 12 -4.66 12.00 -5.81
C GLY A 12 -3.31 12.03 -5.11
N LYS A 13 -3.33 12.02 -3.78
CA LYS A 13 -2.14 12.10 -2.93
C LYS A 13 -1.07 11.02 -3.19
N PHE A 14 -1.39 9.96 -3.93
CA PHE A 14 -0.52 8.80 -4.11
C PHE A 14 -0.15 8.58 -5.58
N GLY A 15 1.08 8.12 -5.83
CA GLY A 15 1.61 7.87 -7.17
C GLY A 15 3.02 7.28 -7.10
N VAL A 16 3.53 6.75 -8.22
CA VAL A 16 4.90 6.22 -8.29
C VAL A 16 5.90 7.32 -7.93
N GLY A 17 6.86 6.99 -7.06
CA GLY A 17 7.86 7.92 -6.53
C GLY A 17 7.43 8.67 -5.26
N VAL A 18 6.18 8.55 -4.82
CA VAL A 18 5.70 9.15 -3.57
C VAL A 18 6.19 8.33 -2.37
N GLN A 19 6.81 9.01 -1.41
CA GLN A 19 7.17 8.43 -0.12
C GLN A 19 5.94 8.35 0.79
N VAL A 20 5.79 7.22 1.46
CA VAL A 20 4.63 6.87 2.26
C VAL A 20 5.03 6.16 3.54
N ILE A 21 4.27 6.44 4.60
CA ILE A 21 4.26 5.65 5.83
C ILE A 21 3.15 4.59 5.68
N VAL A 22 3.49 3.33 5.95
CA VAL A 22 2.55 2.20 5.92
C VAL A 22 2.01 1.96 7.32
N ARG A 23 0.73 2.25 7.52
CA ARG A 23 0.04 2.07 8.80
C ARG A 23 -0.20 0.59 9.07
N LEU A 24 0.42 0.07 10.13
CA LEU A 24 0.23 -1.32 10.53
C LEU A 24 -1.12 -1.53 11.24
N ASP A 25 -1.72 -2.69 11.01
CA ASP A 25 -3.04 -3.01 11.58
C ASP A 25 -2.94 -3.63 12.96
N ARG A 26 -2.71 -2.74 13.93
CA ARG A 26 -2.56 -3.10 15.34
C ARG A 26 -3.86 -3.54 15.99
N ALA A 27 -5.02 -3.36 15.33
CA ALA A 27 -6.27 -3.93 15.81
C ALA A 27 -6.20 -5.48 15.84
N GLN A 28 -5.45 -6.09 14.92
CA GLN A 28 -5.23 -7.54 14.88
C GLN A 28 -4.04 -7.98 15.74
N PHE A 29 -3.11 -7.06 16.06
CA PHE A 29 -1.90 -7.34 16.83
C PHE A 29 -1.66 -6.22 17.87
N PRO A 30 -2.46 -6.17 18.95
CA PRO A 30 -2.49 -5.04 19.89
C PRO A 30 -1.19 -4.90 20.70
N ASP A 31 -0.48 -6.00 20.95
CA ASP A 31 0.78 -6.01 21.70
C ASP A 31 2.01 -5.67 20.85
N SER A 32 1.84 -5.38 19.55
CA SER A 32 2.98 -5.09 18.67
C SER A 32 3.55 -3.70 18.90
N LEU A 33 4.84 -3.67 19.22
CA LEU A 33 5.66 -2.46 19.37
C LEU A 33 6.38 -2.06 18.07
N ALA A 34 6.13 -2.73 16.94
CA ALA A 34 6.80 -2.42 15.68
C ALA A 34 6.48 -1.00 15.21
N ASP A 35 7.47 -0.27 14.70
CA ASP A 35 7.23 1.03 14.05
C ASP A 35 6.53 0.85 12.70
N ASP A 36 5.80 1.89 12.26
CA ASP A 36 5.20 1.89 10.93
C ASP A 36 6.31 2.07 9.88
N PRO A 37 6.47 1.14 8.92
CA PRO A 37 7.58 1.22 7.96
C PRO A 37 7.35 2.34 6.94
N ILE A 38 8.46 2.91 6.48
CA ILE A 38 8.50 3.95 5.45
C ILE A 38 8.99 3.34 4.14
N GLY A 39 8.42 3.79 3.03
CA GLY A 39 8.81 3.33 1.70
C GLY A 39 8.36 4.24 0.59
N VAL A 40 8.66 3.84 -0.65
CA VAL A 40 8.30 4.56 -1.87
C VAL A 40 7.39 3.70 -2.73
N ILE A 41 6.36 4.29 -3.31
CA ILE A 41 5.50 3.59 -4.28
C ILE A 41 6.31 3.35 -5.56
N VAL A 42 6.48 2.09 -5.96
CA VAL A 42 7.30 1.70 -7.13
C VAL A 42 6.50 1.15 -8.30
N ALA A 43 5.20 0.91 -8.12
CA ALA A 43 4.32 0.49 -9.20
C ALA A 43 2.98 1.24 -9.13
N PRO A 44 2.33 1.47 -10.30
CA PRO A 44 1.02 2.10 -10.33
C PRO A 44 -0.02 1.28 -9.58
N GLY A 45 -0.96 1.98 -8.94
CA GLY A 45 -2.03 1.39 -8.17
C GLY A 45 -2.95 0.54 -9.05
N ALA A 46 -3.32 -0.63 -8.54
CA ALA A 46 -4.31 -1.49 -9.17
C ALA A 46 -5.58 -1.51 -8.30
N LEU A 47 -6.73 -1.18 -8.89
CA LEU A 47 -8.02 -1.35 -8.24
C LEU A 47 -8.26 -2.84 -7.98
N THR A 48 -8.32 -3.22 -6.69
CA THR A 48 -8.67 -4.57 -6.27
C THR A 48 -10.06 -4.56 -5.65
N GLY A 49 -10.88 -5.55 -6.03
CA GLY A 49 -12.19 -5.77 -5.43
C GLY A 49 -12.56 -7.25 -5.56
N SER A 50 -12.73 -7.93 -4.42
CA SER A 50 -13.17 -9.33 -4.42
C SER A 50 -14.69 -9.37 -4.59
N SER A 51 -15.15 -9.76 -5.78
CA SER A 51 -16.56 -10.03 -6.05
C SER A 51 -16.86 -11.50 -5.72
N PHE A 52 -16.83 -11.85 -4.44
CA PHE A 52 -17.34 -13.13 -3.96
C PHE A 52 -18.45 -12.86 -2.94
N TYR A 53 -19.70 -12.90 -3.41
CA TYR A 53 -20.92 -13.13 -2.62
C TYR A 53 -21.23 -12.21 -1.42
N VAL A 54 -20.81 -10.94 -1.42
CA VAL A 54 -21.27 -9.93 -0.44
C VAL A 54 -21.63 -8.63 -1.15
N PRO A 55 -22.77 -7.98 -0.85
CA PRO A 55 -23.27 -6.80 -1.59
C PRO A 55 -22.40 -5.54 -1.45
N THR A 56 -21.37 -5.54 -0.62
CA THR A 56 -20.46 -4.41 -0.41
C THR A 56 -19.04 -4.82 -0.80
N THR A 57 -18.74 -4.88 -2.10
CA THR A 57 -17.34 -4.94 -2.55
C THR A 57 -16.74 -3.54 -2.36
N VAL A 58 -15.99 -3.34 -1.27
CA VAL A 58 -15.13 -2.15 -1.14
C VAL A 58 -14.04 -2.28 -2.21
N ARG A 59 -14.13 -1.44 -3.24
CA ARG A 59 -13.08 -1.31 -4.25
C ARG A 59 -12.05 -0.34 -3.72
N GLU A 60 -10.81 -0.77 -3.66
CA GLU A 60 -9.71 0.06 -3.18
C GLU A 60 -8.48 -0.11 -4.08
N THR A 61 -7.74 0.98 -4.25
CA THR A 61 -6.45 0.97 -4.94
C THR A 61 -5.40 0.30 -4.05
N VAL A 62 -4.71 -0.68 -4.60
CA VAL A 62 -3.57 -1.34 -3.94
C VAL A 62 -2.29 -0.92 -4.64
N TRP A 63 -1.32 -0.44 -3.86
CA TRP A 63 -0.04 0.07 -4.33
C TRP A 63 1.09 -0.90 -3.98
N LEU A 64 2.13 -0.98 -4.81
CA LEU A 64 3.36 -1.69 -4.45
C LEU A 64 4.33 -0.67 -3.83
N VAL A 65 4.67 -0.88 -2.57
CA VAL A 65 5.60 -0.03 -1.80
C VAL A 65 6.91 -0.80 -1.62
N ALA A 66 8.03 -0.22 -2.03
CA ALA A 66 9.37 -0.68 -1.67
C ALA A 66 9.80 0.03 -0.39
N PHE A 67 10.24 -0.72 0.62
CA PHE A 67 10.60 -0.17 1.92
C PHE A 67 12.03 0.40 1.91
N GLU A 68 12.26 1.44 2.70
CA GLU A 68 13.61 2.00 2.90
C GLU A 68 14.52 1.02 3.66
N GLU A 69 13.94 0.25 4.59
CA GLU A 69 14.59 -0.84 5.30
C GLU A 69 13.73 -2.11 5.20
N PRO A 70 14.33 -3.31 5.05
CA PRO A 70 13.56 -4.55 5.01
C PRO A 70 12.71 -4.74 6.27
N PHE A 71 11.41 -4.98 6.08
CA PHE A 71 10.43 -4.98 7.16
C PHE A 71 9.93 -6.40 7.49
N TYR A 72 9.81 -6.72 8.78
CA TYR A 72 9.12 -7.92 9.24
C TYR A 72 7.65 -7.60 9.53
N GLY A 73 6.75 -8.36 8.91
CA GLY A 73 5.32 -8.30 9.16
C GLY A 73 4.97 -8.56 10.63
N LEU A 74 3.78 -8.10 11.04
CA LEU A 74 3.26 -8.31 12.40
C LEU A 74 3.05 -9.79 12.73
N ASP A 75 2.90 -10.64 11.72
CA ASP A 75 2.84 -12.09 11.78
C ASP A 75 4.22 -12.76 11.87
N GLY A 76 5.31 -11.97 11.89
CA GLY A 76 6.68 -12.45 11.90
C GLY A 76 7.22 -12.84 10.51
N SER A 77 6.43 -12.68 9.45
CA SER A 77 6.90 -12.93 8.08
C SER A 77 7.93 -11.89 7.64
N GLY A 78 8.94 -12.29 6.87
CA GLY A 78 9.93 -11.38 6.30
C GLY A 78 11.38 -11.88 6.44
N PRO A 79 12.37 -10.98 6.25
CA PRO A 79 12.20 -9.56 5.97
C PRO A 79 11.70 -9.32 4.53
N HIS A 80 10.85 -8.32 4.36
CA HIS A 80 10.29 -7.96 3.07
C HIS A 80 10.93 -6.66 2.57
N GLU A 81 11.42 -6.65 1.33
CA GLU A 81 11.90 -5.43 0.66
C GLU A 81 10.74 -4.62 0.07
N SER A 82 9.58 -5.24 -0.13
CA SER A 82 8.37 -4.56 -0.64
C SER A 82 7.10 -5.28 -0.23
N ALA A 83 5.97 -4.56 -0.27
CA ALA A 83 4.64 -5.11 -0.01
C ALA A 83 3.56 -4.45 -0.88
N LYS A 84 2.50 -5.20 -1.16
CA LYS A 84 1.25 -4.66 -1.70
C LYS A 84 0.43 -4.09 -0.55
N VAL A 85 0.13 -2.80 -0.61
CA VAL A 85 -0.52 -2.07 0.49
C VAL A 85 -1.78 -1.36 -0.01
N PRO A 86 -2.93 -1.54 0.65
CA PRO A 86 -4.14 -0.78 0.36
C PRO A 86 -3.95 0.71 0.61
N GLU A 87 -4.56 1.55 -0.23
CA GLU A 87 -4.48 3.02 -0.10
C GLU A 87 -4.93 3.53 1.27
N SER A 88 -5.96 2.93 1.91
CA SER A 88 -6.38 3.29 3.27
C SER A 88 -5.31 3.14 4.35
N ARG A 89 -4.25 2.36 4.10
CA ARG A 89 -3.13 2.20 5.02
C ARG A 89 -1.90 3.02 4.64
N LEU A 90 -2.00 3.85 3.61
CA LEU A 90 -0.92 4.75 3.23
C LEU A 90 -1.16 6.15 3.78
N GLN A 91 -0.08 6.76 4.24
CA GLN A 91 -0.04 8.17 4.56
C GLN A 91 1.15 8.80 3.85
N THR A 92 0.93 9.85 3.08
CA THR A 92 2.02 10.62 2.46
C THR A 92 2.86 11.31 3.51
N THR A 93 4.18 11.23 3.41
CA THR A 93 5.07 12.10 4.16
C THR A 93 4.97 13.52 3.58
N PRO A 94 4.80 14.57 4.39
CA PRO A 94 4.86 15.94 3.88
C PRO A 94 6.25 16.20 3.27
N GLU A 95 6.30 16.76 2.06
CA GLU A 95 7.54 17.33 1.53
C GLU A 95 7.92 18.53 2.42
N VAL A 96 9.13 18.49 2.99
CA VAL A 96 9.72 19.57 3.81
C VAL A 96 10.25 20.71 2.96
#